data_AF-A0A2V2BNQ8-F1
#
_entry.id   AF-A0A2V2BNQ8-F1
#
_cell.length_a   1.000
_cell.length_b   1.000
_cell.length_c   1.000
_cell.angle_alpha   90.00
_cell.angle_beta   90.00
_cell.angle_gamma   90.00
#
_symmetry.space_group_name_H-M   'P 1'
#
loop_
_entity.id
_entity.type
_entity.pdbx_description
1 polymer ?
#
loop_
_entity_poly.entity_id
_entity_poly.type
_entity_poly.pdbx_seq_one_letter_code
_entity_poly.pdbx_strand_id
1 'polypeptide(L)'
;MKIYPIKKLSAALLSAALAASAGAAENTYYIWAGATAHYGEPNPLNSENWSTSNTEYVAPPEGTEMNSPDANWVFDYGAYLPTSGRQDNIYYRIETSTLRLNSISIINHDATTTGYWDTNGYHETGGNTGIKIVSNKSDSNWNIGTFTYTGAAGSDDRGVNFGAANWDSSQAIITVGEMNIGYGENKTSFSIGPDAAGTAYATVESGNVKVGDPVSLSDSSGPKSLTITGDFNIHGNTTVNMNVYDNDASAVHSEASPDMVVGGVVRMTQNESGTSPTWNLLYRASTVSWATGNPKVPATNTYIKIGGLEGTGTVTNNSRTLEASTVKLIFANETDCEFTGGFTGNRSDTIKTVMSVKMAGRDGAKQIIHADAKFTGTVEVESGTLIMNSTTALGKLTMTGGAFGGIEGGIIVSSAEWRGGDFIFYSADAMNGGWPDMVKIEGTFAKAGEGKIGIDFAGFDPSVCIEDGMVLELITAQALEGFSDDADEDFLAKNLANGFADFEWAGNTLTVSFSAVPEPAAIAAIIGAAALAIAAIRRKK
;
A
#
# COMPACT_ATOMS: atom_id res chain seq x y z
N MET A 1 12.15 2.96 45.16
CA MET A 1 13.23 2.76 44.19
C MET A 1 12.67 1.89 43.08
N LYS A 2 12.16 2.53 42.01
CA LYS A 2 11.41 1.88 40.94
C LYS A 2 12.40 1.21 39.97
N ILE A 3 12.23 -0.10 39.78
CA ILE A 3 12.94 -0.90 38.79
C ILE A 3 12.14 -0.77 37.49
N TYR A 4 12.75 -0.24 36.44
CA TYR A 4 12.19 -0.23 35.09
C TYR A 4 12.68 -1.47 34.32
N PRO A 5 11.81 -2.20 33.61
CA PRO A 5 12.22 -3.36 32.83
C PRO A 5 12.82 -2.93 31.48
N ILE A 6 13.83 -3.69 31.08
CA ILE A 6 14.58 -3.60 29.83
C ILE A 6 13.61 -3.73 28.64
N LYS A 7 13.47 -2.65 27.85
CA LYS A 7 12.77 -2.70 26.57
C LYS A 7 13.55 -3.59 25.60
N LYS A 8 12.81 -4.46 24.90
CA LYS A 8 13.24 -5.21 23.72
C LYS A 8 13.86 -4.22 22.72
N LEU A 9 15.19 -4.24 22.58
CA LEU A 9 15.84 -3.70 21.39
C LEU A 9 15.47 -4.62 20.23
N SER A 10 14.74 -4.09 19.26
CA SER A 10 14.51 -4.74 17.98
C SER A 10 15.85 -4.93 17.27
N ALA A 11 16.06 -6.11 16.69
CA ALA A 11 17.28 -6.48 15.96
C ALA A 11 17.55 -5.62 14.70
N ALA A 12 16.65 -4.67 14.37
CA ALA A 12 16.79 -3.71 13.28
C ALA A 12 17.79 -2.57 13.57
N LEU A 13 18.13 -2.32 14.84
CA LEU A 13 19.05 -1.24 15.23
C LEU A 13 20.54 -1.57 15.08
N LEU A 14 20.89 -2.82 14.74
CA LEU A 14 22.30 -3.26 14.68
C LEU A 14 22.89 -3.31 13.27
N SER A 15 22.12 -3.07 12.21
CA SER A 15 22.62 -3.08 10.83
C SER A 15 23.10 -1.71 10.32
N ALA A 16 22.72 -0.60 10.96
CA ALA A 16 23.07 0.75 10.49
C ALA A 16 24.28 1.41 11.18
N ALA A 17 24.88 0.77 12.20
CA ALA A 17 25.97 1.35 13.01
C ALA A 17 27.36 0.71 12.82
N LEU A 18 27.52 -0.17 11.81
CA LEU A 18 28.81 -0.75 11.42
C LEU A 18 29.30 -0.16 10.08
N ALA A 19 29.27 1.17 9.96
CA ALA A 19 29.83 1.90 8.82
C ALA A 19 31.15 2.60 9.17
N ALA A 20 32.03 1.92 9.92
CA ALA A 20 33.40 2.36 10.12
C ALA A 20 34.33 1.13 10.06
N SER A 21 35.05 1.02 8.94
CA SER A 21 36.07 0.01 8.62
C SER A 21 35.59 -1.45 8.44
N ALA A 22 34.79 -1.69 7.40
CA ALA A 22 34.74 -2.99 6.74
C ALA A 22 35.28 -2.80 5.32
N GLY A 23 36.13 -3.71 4.82
CA GLY A 23 36.50 -3.71 3.41
C GLY A 23 35.23 -3.67 2.55
N ALA A 24 35.25 -2.94 1.44
CA ALA A 24 34.11 -2.87 0.54
C ALA A 24 33.58 -4.28 0.26
N ALA A 25 32.26 -4.47 0.40
CA ALA A 25 31.64 -5.74 0.06
C ALA A 25 32.02 -6.09 -1.40
N GLU A 26 32.25 -7.38 -1.67
CA GLU A 26 32.63 -7.84 -3.01
C GLU A 26 31.66 -7.25 -4.07
N ASN A 27 32.21 -6.79 -5.20
CA ASN A 27 31.48 -6.20 -6.32
C ASN A 27 30.65 -4.95 -5.96
N THR A 28 31.12 -4.13 -5.01
CA THR A 28 30.55 -2.80 -4.72
C THR A 28 31.24 -1.70 -5.51
N TYR A 29 30.44 -0.91 -6.20
CA TYR A 29 30.90 0.11 -7.13
C TYR A 29 30.22 1.45 -6.82
N TYR A 30 31.03 2.47 -6.58
CA TYR A 30 30.60 3.84 -6.29
C TYR A 30 30.66 4.67 -7.56
N ILE A 31 29.58 5.32 -7.97
CA ILE A 31 29.61 6.16 -9.18
C ILE A 31 30.63 7.29 -8.97
N TRP A 32 31.52 7.47 -9.93
CA TRP A 32 32.62 8.45 -9.87
C TRP A 32 32.73 9.24 -11.18
N ALA A 33 31.60 9.45 -11.86
CA ALA A 33 31.52 10.18 -13.11
C ALA A 33 30.38 11.19 -13.10
N GLY A 34 30.63 12.35 -13.70
CA GLY A 34 29.66 13.40 -13.98
C GLY A 34 29.63 13.75 -15.46
N ALA A 35 28.69 14.60 -15.84
CA ALA A 35 28.58 15.08 -17.21
C ALA A 35 29.77 15.98 -17.60
N THR A 36 30.20 15.86 -18.86
CA THR A 36 31.30 16.64 -19.44
C THR A 36 30.85 17.66 -20.49
N ALA A 37 29.55 17.71 -20.79
CA ALA A 37 28.95 18.62 -21.75
C ALA A 37 27.43 18.79 -21.48
N HIS A 38 26.82 19.77 -22.14
CA HIS A 38 25.37 19.96 -22.15
C HIS A 38 24.66 18.73 -22.72
N TYR A 39 23.62 18.25 -22.02
CA TYR A 39 22.96 16.96 -22.25
C TYR A 39 23.86 15.72 -22.11
N GLY A 40 25.06 15.86 -21.54
CA GLY A 40 25.92 14.74 -21.20
C GLY A 40 25.33 13.93 -20.03
N GLU A 41 25.36 12.61 -20.15
CA GLU A 41 24.84 11.69 -19.14
C GLU A 41 25.91 10.60 -18.90
N PRO A 42 26.38 10.40 -17.64
CA PRO A 42 27.25 9.28 -17.33
C PRO A 42 26.56 7.95 -17.67
N ASN A 43 27.23 7.09 -18.43
CA ASN A 43 26.72 5.76 -18.73
C ASN A 43 27.01 4.82 -17.55
N PRO A 44 26.00 4.37 -16.79
CA PRO A 44 26.22 3.51 -15.63
C PRO A 44 26.66 2.09 -16.02
N LEU A 45 26.59 1.70 -17.29
CA LEU A 45 27.07 0.40 -17.76
C LEU A 45 28.58 0.39 -18.07
N ASN A 46 29.23 1.55 -18.07
CA ASN A 46 30.66 1.66 -18.36
C ASN A 46 31.46 1.59 -17.07
N SER A 47 32.36 0.62 -16.95
CA SER A 47 33.10 0.37 -15.72
C SER A 47 34.03 1.52 -15.30
N GLU A 48 34.52 2.33 -16.25
CA GLU A 48 35.38 3.48 -15.96
C GLU A 48 34.66 4.62 -15.22
N ASN A 49 33.32 4.59 -15.21
CA ASN A 49 32.51 5.58 -14.50
C ASN A 49 32.34 5.24 -13.01
N TRP A 50 32.89 4.12 -12.55
CA TRP A 50 32.73 3.64 -11.18
C TRP A 50 34.07 3.49 -10.47
N SER A 51 34.04 3.53 -9.15
CA SER A 51 35.16 3.29 -8.25
C SER A 51 34.89 2.09 -7.35
N THR A 52 35.89 1.28 -7.03
CA THR A 52 35.79 0.26 -5.97
C THR A 52 36.04 0.83 -4.56
N SER A 53 36.22 2.14 -4.45
CA SER A 53 36.45 2.87 -3.20
C SER A 53 35.47 4.04 -3.08
N ASN A 54 35.03 4.33 -1.86
CA ASN A 54 34.16 5.45 -1.54
C ASN A 54 34.91 6.73 -1.12
N THR A 55 36.25 6.69 -1.04
CA THR A 55 37.05 7.86 -0.63
C THR A 55 37.86 8.46 -1.76
N GLU A 56 38.14 7.67 -2.79
CA GLU A 56 38.90 8.09 -3.96
C GLU A 56 38.51 7.25 -5.17
N TYR A 57 38.92 7.69 -6.36
CA TYR A 57 38.76 6.89 -7.57
C TYR A 57 39.78 5.74 -7.57
N VAL A 58 39.26 4.52 -7.52
CA VAL A 58 40.01 3.28 -7.75
C VAL A 58 39.30 2.53 -8.86
N ALA A 59 39.93 2.49 -10.04
CA ALA A 59 39.34 1.84 -11.21
C ALA A 59 39.01 0.36 -10.92
N PRO A 60 37.81 -0.11 -11.28
CA PRO A 60 37.47 -1.52 -11.27
C PRO A 60 38.44 -2.33 -12.14
N PRO A 61 38.66 -3.62 -11.84
CA PRO A 61 39.45 -4.50 -12.69
C PRO A 61 39.00 -4.44 -14.17
N GLU A 62 39.94 -4.55 -15.09
CA GLU A 62 39.65 -4.59 -16.52
C GLU A 62 38.65 -5.72 -16.83
N GLY A 63 37.62 -5.42 -17.62
CA GLY A 63 36.55 -6.38 -17.95
C GLY A 63 35.47 -6.55 -16.88
N THR A 64 35.42 -5.69 -15.86
CA THR A 64 34.32 -5.69 -14.87
C THR A 64 32.98 -5.41 -15.56
N GLU A 65 32.04 -6.35 -15.44
CA GLU A 65 30.68 -6.22 -15.93
C GLU A 65 29.81 -5.48 -14.91
N MET A 66 29.45 -4.22 -15.21
CA MET A 66 28.60 -3.41 -14.31
C MET A 66 27.14 -3.87 -14.29
N ASN A 67 26.71 -4.60 -15.32
CA ASN A 67 25.39 -5.21 -15.42
C ASN A 67 25.47 -6.70 -15.10
N SER A 68 25.56 -7.02 -13.81
CA SER A 68 25.73 -8.38 -13.30
C SER A 68 24.83 -8.60 -12.08
N PRO A 69 24.23 -9.80 -11.91
CA PRO A 69 23.45 -10.12 -10.71
C PRO A 69 24.24 -10.01 -9.40
N ASP A 70 25.57 -9.93 -9.46
CA ASP A 70 26.44 -9.75 -8.29
C ASP A 70 26.83 -8.28 -8.03
N ALA A 71 26.57 -7.37 -8.99
CA ALA A 71 27.01 -5.99 -8.90
C ALA A 71 26.14 -5.16 -7.93
N ASN A 72 26.81 -4.37 -7.08
CA ASN A 72 26.19 -3.43 -6.16
C ASN A 72 26.49 -2.00 -6.60
N TRP A 73 25.49 -1.31 -7.13
CA TRP A 73 25.63 0.09 -7.54
C TRP A 73 25.38 1.01 -6.35
N VAL A 74 26.32 1.90 -6.07
CA VAL A 74 26.21 2.86 -4.98
C VAL A 74 26.35 4.29 -5.51
N PHE A 75 25.30 5.08 -5.33
CA PHE A 75 25.29 6.51 -5.53
C PHE A 75 25.48 7.18 -4.17
N ASP A 76 26.74 7.41 -3.79
CA ASP A 76 27.13 8.03 -2.52
C ASP A 76 27.58 9.46 -2.77
N TYR A 77 26.74 10.44 -2.39
CA TYR A 77 27.06 11.85 -2.60
C TYR A 77 28.08 12.39 -1.59
N GLY A 78 28.32 11.67 -0.49
CA GLY A 78 29.44 11.94 0.40
C GLY A 78 30.79 11.52 -0.20
N ALA A 79 30.78 10.54 -1.11
CA ALA A 79 31.97 10.06 -1.82
C ALA A 79 32.29 10.93 -3.04
N TYR A 80 31.30 11.13 -3.92
CA TYR A 80 31.46 11.92 -5.14
C TYR A 80 30.13 12.60 -5.50
N LEU A 81 30.18 13.92 -5.68
CA LEU A 81 29.03 14.71 -6.15
C LEU A 81 29.13 14.93 -7.67
N PRO A 82 28.30 14.26 -8.50
CA PRO A 82 28.42 14.36 -9.95
C PRO A 82 28.03 15.74 -10.48
N THR A 83 28.75 16.23 -11.48
CA THR A 83 28.30 17.33 -12.34
C THR A 83 27.12 16.86 -13.20
N SER A 84 26.08 17.68 -13.34
CA SER A 84 24.93 17.37 -14.19
C SER A 84 25.08 17.88 -15.63
N GLY A 85 24.54 17.14 -16.60
CA GLY A 85 24.44 17.63 -17.99
C GLY A 85 23.24 18.56 -18.21
N ARG A 86 22.39 18.73 -17.19
CA ARG A 86 21.16 19.49 -17.23
C ARG A 86 20.91 20.19 -15.89
N GLN A 87 20.12 21.25 -15.89
CA GLN A 87 19.80 21.97 -14.67
C GLN A 87 18.79 21.22 -13.77
N ASP A 88 17.94 20.35 -14.35
CA ASP A 88 16.77 19.77 -13.68
C ASP A 88 17.06 18.52 -12.83
N ASN A 89 17.95 17.63 -13.28
CA ASN A 89 18.34 16.40 -12.58
C ASN A 89 19.67 15.86 -13.12
N ILE A 90 20.30 14.95 -12.37
CA ILE A 90 21.36 14.07 -12.88
C ILE A 90 20.70 12.83 -13.50
N TYR A 91 20.96 12.58 -14.77
CA TYR A 91 20.35 11.50 -15.54
C TYR A 91 21.30 10.30 -15.67
N TYR A 92 20.78 9.11 -15.39
CA TYR A 92 21.43 7.83 -15.65
C TYR A 92 20.56 7.02 -16.59
N ARG A 93 20.97 6.96 -17.86
CA ARG A 93 20.21 6.31 -18.92
C ARG A 93 20.67 4.88 -19.12
N ILE A 94 19.74 3.95 -18.99
CA ILE A 94 19.97 2.52 -19.17
C ILE A 94 19.79 2.19 -20.65
N GLU A 95 20.93 1.98 -21.31
CA GLU A 95 21.05 1.70 -22.75
C GLU A 95 21.00 0.21 -23.10
N THR A 96 20.50 -0.62 -22.20
CA THR A 96 20.28 -2.06 -22.38
C THR A 96 18.83 -2.43 -22.10
N SER A 97 18.31 -3.42 -22.82
CA SER A 97 16.97 -3.98 -22.56
C SER A 97 16.94 -4.92 -21.35
N THR A 98 18.09 -5.33 -20.82
CA THR A 98 18.14 -6.15 -19.60
C THR A 98 19.13 -5.56 -18.62
N LEU A 99 18.64 -5.17 -17.45
CA LEU A 99 19.44 -4.74 -16.30
C LEU A 99 19.30 -5.77 -15.19
N ARG A 100 20.41 -6.31 -14.68
CA ARG A 100 20.46 -7.26 -13.58
C ARG A 100 21.49 -6.78 -12.58
N LEU A 101 21.08 -6.57 -11.34
CA LEU A 101 21.93 -6.04 -10.27
C LEU A 101 21.62 -6.76 -8.96
N ASN A 102 22.63 -6.95 -8.12
CA ASN A 102 22.39 -7.38 -6.74
C ASN A 102 21.70 -6.25 -5.97
N SER A 103 22.20 -5.01 -6.12
CA SER A 103 21.57 -3.87 -5.46
C SER A 103 21.81 -2.53 -6.16
N ILE A 104 20.91 -1.59 -5.87
CA ILE A 104 21.10 -0.16 -6.09
C ILE A 104 20.92 0.53 -4.74
N SER A 105 21.92 1.30 -4.31
CA SER A 105 21.89 2.08 -3.08
C SER A 105 22.15 3.56 -3.38
N ILE A 106 21.27 4.43 -2.91
CA ILE A 106 21.44 5.88 -2.97
C ILE A 106 21.52 6.39 -1.53
N ILE A 107 22.69 6.91 -1.15
CA ILE A 107 23.02 7.25 0.23
C ILE A 107 23.69 8.62 0.30
N ASN A 108 23.66 9.24 1.49
CA ASN A 108 24.27 10.53 1.75
C ASN A 108 23.83 11.63 0.77
N HIS A 109 22.61 11.55 0.23
CA HIS A 109 22.04 12.54 -0.69
C HIS A 109 21.58 13.78 0.11
N ASP A 110 22.51 14.64 0.53
CA ASP A 110 22.27 15.91 1.24
C ASP A 110 22.42 17.15 0.34
N ALA A 111 23.33 17.08 -0.63
CA ALA A 111 23.63 18.20 -1.50
C ALA A 111 22.38 18.62 -2.26
N THR A 112 22.03 19.90 -2.20
CA THR A 112 20.83 20.43 -2.86
C THR A 112 21.13 21.05 -4.22
N THR A 113 22.41 21.26 -4.55
CA THR A 113 22.92 21.81 -5.80
C THR A 113 24.26 21.20 -6.19
N THR A 114 24.52 21.07 -7.48
CA THR A 114 25.80 20.68 -8.07
C THR A 114 26.14 21.61 -9.24
N GLY A 115 27.35 21.47 -9.80
CA GLY A 115 27.71 22.07 -11.07
C GLY A 115 26.90 21.44 -12.22
N TYR A 116 26.63 22.21 -13.27
CA TYR A 116 25.91 21.72 -14.43
C TYR A 116 26.38 22.34 -15.74
N TRP A 117 26.10 21.64 -16.84
CA TRP A 117 26.27 22.17 -18.20
C TRP A 117 24.96 22.67 -18.76
N ASP A 118 25.01 23.81 -19.44
CA ASP A 118 23.91 24.39 -20.22
C ASP A 118 24.38 24.71 -21.65
N THR A 119 23.51 25.31 -22.46
CA THR A 119 23.87 25.75 -23.82
C THR A 119 24.98 26.80 -23.88
N ASN A 120 25.24 27.52 -22.79
CA ASN A 120 26.20 28.61 -22.70
C ASN A 120 27.54 28.18 -22.04
N GLY A 121 27.62 26.99 -21.46
CA GLY A 121 28.83 26.41 -20.90
C GLY A 121 28.62 25.71 -19.56
N TYR A 122 29.70 25.66 -18.77
CA TYR A 122 29.68 25.07 -17.43
C TYR A 122 29.35 26.13 -16.38
N HIS A 123 28.47 25.77 -15.46
CA HIS A 123 28.12 26.53 -14.27
C HIS A 123 28.54 25.76 -13.02
N GLU A 124 29.30 26.39 -12.14
CA GLU A 124 29.83 25.75 -10.92
C GLU A 124 28.74 25.33 -9.90
N THR A 125 27.57 25.96 -9.94
CA THR A 125 26.44 25.66 -9.04
C THR A 125 25.10 25.99 -9.71
N GLY A 126 24.01 25.51 -9.10
CA GLY A 126 22.64 25.75 -9.54
C GLY A 126 21.99 24.59 -10.30
N GLY A 127 22.75 23.53 -10.57
CA GLY A 127 22.21 22.26 -11.07
C GLY A 127 21.53 21.49 -9.95
N ASN A 128 20.38 20.91 -10.22
CA ASN A 128 19.68 20.06 -9.25
C ASN A 128 20.36 18.69 -9.14
N THR A 129 20.53 18.23 -7.90
CA THR A 129 21.18 16.98 -7.51
C THR A 129 20.25 15.77 -7.54
N GLY A 130 18.94 15.98 -7.73
CA GLY A 130 17.98 14.88 -7.83
C GLY A 130 18.36 13.90 -8.94
N ILE A 131 18.17 12.61 -8.67
CA ILE A 131 18.58 11.52 -9.58
C ILE A 131 17.39 11.10 -10.43
N LYS A 132 17.64 10.83 -11.72
CA LYS A 132 16.65 10.22 -12.62
C LYS A 132 17.25 9.04 -13.36
N ILE A 133 16.77 7.84 -13.04
CA ILE A 133 17.19 6.58 -13.68
C ILE A 133 16.17 6.25 -14.77
N VAL A 134 16.62 6.29 -16.02
CA VAL A 134 15.75 6.27 -17.21
C VAL A 134 16.00 5.03 -18.06
N SER A 135 14.94 4.32 -18.42
CA SER A 135 14.97 3.29 -19.46
C SER A 135 14.91 3.90 -20.86
N ASN A 136 15.85 3.52 -21.73
CA ASN A 136 15.93 4.04 -23.10
C ASN A 136 15.76 2.98 -24.18
N LYS A 137 15.87 1.69 -23.83
CA LYS A 137 15.65 0.59 -24.77
C LYS A 137 14.23 0.06 -24.70
N SER A 138 13.76 -0.45 -25.83
CA SER A 138 12.51 -1.18 -25.88
C SER A 138 12.65 -2.52 -25.16
N ASP A 139 11.52 -3.06 -24.74
CA ASP A 139 11.44 -4.35 -24.06
C ASP A 139 12.34 -4.43 -22.81
N SER A 140 12.52 -3.30 -22.13
CA SER A 140 13.37 -3.18 -20.95
C SER A 140 12.84 -4.02 -19.80
N ASN A 141 13.72 -4.83 -19.22
CA ASN A 141 13.46 -5.64 -18.04
C ASN A 141 14.56 -5.39 -17.01
N TRP A 142 14.19 -4.92 -15.83
CA TRP A 142 15.12 -4.66 -14.74
C TRP A 142 14.87 -5.63 -13.60
N ASN A 143 15.91 -6.34 -13.17
CA ASN A 143 15.88 -7.26 -12.05
C ASN A 143 16.94 -6.84 -11.03
N ILE A 144 16.51 -6.38 -9.86
CA ILE A 144 17.38 -5.83 -8.83
C ILE A 144 17.13 -6.58 -7.53
N GLY A 145 18.16 -7.07 -6.86
CA GLY A 145 17.98 -7.73 -5.56
C GLY A 145 17.42 -6.78 -4.50
N THR A 146 18.12 -5.68 -4.22
CA THR A 146 17.66 -4.68 -3.24
C THR A 146 17.78 -3.27 -3.78
N PHE A 147 16.74 -2.45 -3.62
CA PHE A 147 16.80 -1.02 -3.86
C PHE A 147 16.72 -0.25 -2.54
N THR A 148 17.72 0.56 -2.25
CA THR A 148 17.79 1.34 -1.02
C THR A 148 17.97 2.82 -1.34
N TYR A 149 17.14 3.66 -0.73
CA TYR A 149 17.30 5.11 -0.77
C TYR A 149 17.04 5.72 0.60
N THR A 150 18.10 6.09 1.32
CA THR A 150 17.98 6.58 2.70
C THR A 150 18.06 8.11 2.82
N GLY A 151 18.52 8.80 1.78
CA GLY A 151 18.91 10.21 1.87
C GLY A 151 20.12 10.42 2.80
N ALA A 152 20.29 11.64 3.32
CA ALA A 152 21.29 11.98 4.33
C ALA A 152 20.66 12.48 5.64
N ALA A 153 21.25 12.09 6.78
CA ALA A 153 20.78 12.39 8.13
C ALA A 153 20.39 13.88 8.33
N GLY A 154 19.11 14.17 8.57
CA GLY A 154 18.59 15.52 8.87
C GLY A 154 18.53 16.48 7.67
N SER A 155 18.52 15.97 6.43
CA SER A 155 18.50 16.79 5.21
C SER A 155 17.14 16.79 4.50
N ASP A 156 16.97 17.79 3.61
CA ASP A 156 15.89 17.86 2.61
C ASP A 156 16.46 17.40 1.25
N ASP A 157 16.16 16.16 0.85
CA ASP A 157 16.66 15.66 -0.42
C ASP A 157 15.92 16.24 -1.64
N ARG A 158 16.60 16.23 -2.80
CA ARG A 158 16.02 16.65 -4.08
C ARG A 158 15.24 15.55 -4.80
N GLY A 159 15.22 14.38 -4.19
CA GLY A 159 14.48 13.20 -4.58
C GLY A 159 15.10 12.36 -5.70
N VAL A 160 14.49 11.20 -5.91
CA VAL A 160 14.89 10.21 -6.90
C VAL A 160 13.67 9.83 -7.74
N ASN A 161 13.86 9.80 -9.06
CA ASN A 161 12.92 9.21 -10.00
C ASN A 161 13.49 7.90 -10.55
N PHE A 162 12.88 6.79 -10.16
CA PHE A 162 13.32 5.46 -10.53
C PHE A 162 12.37 4.86 -11.57
N GLY A 163 12.92 4.36 -12.68
CA GLY A 163 12.12 3.68 -13.70
C GLY A 163 11.36 4.62 -14.62
N ALA A 164 11.77 5.89 -14.74
CA ALA A 164 11.29 6.72 -15.84
C ALA A 164 11.63 6.06 -17.19
N ALA A 165 10.87 6.36 -18.22
CA ALA A 165 11.18 5.90 -19.57
C ALA A 165 11.18 7.06 -20.56
N ASN A 166 12.14 7.00 -21.49
CA ASN A 166 12.29 8.01 -22.51
C ASN A 166 11.05 8.08 -23.41
N TRP A 167 10.48 6.94 -23.77
CA TRP A 167 9.25 6.84 -24.54
C TRP A 167 8.39 5.69 -24.02
N ASP A 168 7.12 5.64 -24.42
CA ASP A 168 6.22 4.53 -24.07
C ASP A 168 6.79 3.17 -24.51
N SER A 169 7.43 3.13 -25.68
CA SER A 169 8.09 1.91 -26.18
C SER A 169 9.28 1.47 -25.33
N SER A 170 9.85 2.35 -24.49
CA SER A 170 10.97 2.05 -23.62
C SER A 170 10.58 1.88 -22.14
N GLN A 171 9.28 1.82 -21.81
CA GLN A 171 8.86 1.54 -20.44
C GLN A 171 9.41 0.19 -19.97
N ALA A 172 10.01 0.17 -18.78
CA ALA A 172 10.60 -1.02 -18.21
C ALA A 172 9.56 -1.85 -17.44
N ILE A 173 9.72 -3.17 -17.48
CA ILE A 173 9.17 -4.09 -16.48
C ILE A 173 10.21 -4.18 -15.36
N ILE A 174 9.84 -3.79 -14.14
CA ILE A 174 10.78 -3.71 -13.02
C ILE A 174 10.44 -4.77 -11.97
N THR A 175 11.42 -5.59 -11.60
CA THR A 175 11.37 -6.50 -10.47
C THR A 175 12.46 -6.13 -9.47
N VAL A 176 12.07 -5.96 -8.21
CA VAL A 176 12.97 -5.72 -7.09
C VAL A 176 12.75 -6.79 -6.02
N GLY A 177 13.80 -7.29 -5.39
CA GLY A 177 13.67 -8.22 -4.27
C GLY A 177 13.09 -7.55 -3.03
N GLU A 178 13.71 -6.47 -2.57
CA GLU A 178 13.27 -5.66 -1.43
C GLU A 178 13.49 -4.17 -1.70
N MET A 179 12.59 -3.30 -1.22
CA MET A 179 12.75 -1.85 -1.30
C MET A 179 12.79 -1.19 0.08
N ASN A 180 13.78 -0.33 0.30
CA ASN A 180 13.99 0.39 1.56
C ASN A 180 14.11 1.88 1.29
N ILE A 181 13.11 2.67 1.68
CA ILE A 181 13.04 4.10 1.38
C ILE A 181 12.90 4.93 2.65
N GLY A 182 13.77 5.92 2.79
CA GLY A 182 13.87 6.79 3.95
C GLY A 182 14.70 6.20 5.07
N TYR A 183 15.17 7.07 5.96
CA TYR A 183 15.92 6.71 7.16
C TYR A 183 15.89 7.84 8.18
N GLY A 184 15.80 7.50 9.47
CA GLY A 184 15.90 8.46 10.58
C GLY A 184 14.98 9.67 10.40
N GLU A 185 15.52 10.87 10.56
CA GLU A 185 14.81 12.15 10.49
C GLU A 185 14.80 12.79 9.08
N ASN A 186 15.22 12.04 8.05
CA ASN A 186 15.42 12.60 6.72
C ASN A 186 14.08 12.88 6.05
N LYS A 187 14.00 14.02 5.34
CA LYS A 187 12.90 14.26 4.42
C LYS A 187 13.25 13.67 3.06
N THR A 188 12.53 12.62 2.70
CA THR A 188 12.81 11.82 1.50
C THR A 188 11.71 11.91 0.46
N SER A 189 12.04 12.28 -0.77
CA SER A 189 11.12 12.26 -1.91
C SER A 189 11.52 11.17 -2.91
N PHE A 190 10.73 10.11 -3.00
CA PHE A 190 10.98 9.00 -3.92
C PHE A 190 9.82 8.85 -4.89
N SER A 191 10.10 8.67 -6.17
CA SER A 191 9.08 8.43 -7.18
C SER A 191 9.46 7.24 -8.05
N ILE A 192 8.52 6.34 -8.27
CA ILE A 192 8.59 5.31 -9.30
C ILE A 192 7.84 5.85 -10.51
N GLY A 193 8.59 6.17 -11.55
CA GLY A 193 8.11 6.99 -12.65
C GLY A 193 7.88 8.46 -12.26
N PRO A 194 7.87 9.41 -13.22
CA PRO A 194 7.54 10.82 -12.99
C PRO A 194 6.02 11.04 -12.95
N ASP A 195 5.55 12.28 -12.95
CA ASP A 195 4.13 12.63 -12.75
C ASP A 195 3.29 12.67 -14.04
N ALA A 196 3.81 12.17 -15.17
CA ALA A 196 3.15 12.20 -16.46
C ALA A 196 3.12 10.81 -17.13
N ALA A 197 2.48 10.71 -18.30
CA ALA A 197 2.63 9.57 -19.19
C ALA A 197 3.61 9.93 -20.32
N GLY A 198 4.15 8.94 -21.02
CA GLY A 198 4.99 9.22 -22.20
C GLY A 198 4.17 9.76 -23.36
N THR A 199 2.87 9.46 -23.44
CA THR A 199 1.92 10.11 -24.34
C THR A 199 0.79 10.80 -23.56
N ALA A 200 0.63 12.10 -23.79
CA ALA A 200 -0.42 12.95 -23.22
C ALA A 200 -1.25 13.60 -24.36
N TYR A 201 -2.30 14.36 -24.04
CA TYR A 201 -3.19 14.93 -25.07
C TYR A 201 -3.35 16.43 -24.95
N ALA A 202 -3.10 17.19 -26.02
CA ALA A 202 -3.16 18.66 -25.99
C ALA A 202 -4.53 19.19 -25.52
N THR A 203 -4.52 20.20 -24.65
CA THR A 203 -5.74 20.86 -24.13
C THR A 203 -5.98 22.23 -24.74
N VAL A 204 -4.95 22.82 -25.34
CA VAL A 204 -5.03 24.11 -26.02
C VAL A 204 -4.34 24.05 -27.37
N GLU A 205 -4.81 24.87 -28.29
CA GLU A 205 -4.18 25.09 -29.60
C GLU A 205 -2.81 25.75 -29.42
N SER A 206 -1.77 25.19 -30.04
CA SER A 206 -0.44 25.79 -30.01
C SER A 206 0.36 25.43 -31.27
N GLY A 207 0.57 26.42 -32.13
CA GLY A 207 1.19 26.19 -33.45
C GLY A 207 0.38 25.19 -34.28
N ASN A 208 1.01 24.08 -34.64
CA ASN A 208 0.39 23.00 -35.40
C ASN A 208 -0.34 21.96 -34.53
N VAL A 209 -0.18 22.02 -33.20
CA VAL A 209 -0.83 21.10 -32.25
C VAL A 209 -2.26 21.57 -31.98
N LYS A 210 -3.22 20.68 -32.22
CA LYS A 210 -4.66 20.87 -32.01
C LYS A 210 -5.12 20.26 -30.70
N VAL A 211 -6.22 20.77 -30.16
CA VAL A 211 -6.83 20.16 -28.97
C VAL A 211 -7.17 18.69 -29.26
N GLY A 212 -6.72 17.79 -28.38
CA GLY A 212 -6.88 16.35 -28.52
C GLY A 212 -5.74 15.64 -29.26
N ASP A 213 -4.80 16.37 -29.87
CA ASP A 213 -3.64 15.73 -30.51
C ASP A 213 -2.74 15.05 -29.46
N PRO A 214 -2.17 13.87 -29.77
CA PRO A 214 -1.19 13.22 -28.91
C PRO A 214 0.11 14.03 -28.86
N VAL A 215 0.65 14.17 -27.66
CA VAL A 215 1.93 14.83 -27.38
C VAL A 215 2.83 13.84 -26.67
N SER A 216 3.91 13.44 -27.33
CA SER A 216 4.94 12.58 -26.74
C SER A 216 5.85 13.39 -25.83
N LEU A 217 6.03 12.90 -24.61
CA LEU A 217 6.80 13.53 -23.53
C LEU A 217 8.00 12.65 -23.21
N SER A 218 9.19 13.12 -23.55
CA SER A 218 10.42 12.39 -23.26
C SER A 218 10.70 12.30 -21.76
N ASP A 219 11.29 11.19 -21.34
CA ASP A 219 11.68 10.90 -19.95
C ASP A 219 10.51 11.02 -18.95
N SER A 220 9.26 10.91 -19.43
CA SER A 220 8.06 11.29 -18.67
C SER A 220 7.08 10.13 -18.45
N SER A 221 7.34 8.95 -19.02
CA SER A 221 6.58 7.74 -18.68
C SER A 221 7.17 7.06 -17.45
N GLY A 222 6.34 6.38 -16.65
CA GLY A 222 6.82 5.45 -15.62
C GLY A 222 7.02 4.04 -16.16
N PRO A 223 7.33 3.04 -15.32
CA PRO A 223 7.47 1.65 -15.75
C PRO A 223 6.12 1.03 -16.16
N LYS A 224 6.17 -0.03 -16.97
CA LYS A 224 5.00 -0.84 -17.37
C LYS A 224 4.38 -1.53 -16.16
N SER A 225 5.24 -2.14 -15.35
CA SER A 225 4.87 -2.83 -14.13
C SER A 225 6.00 -2.76 -13.11
N LEU A 226 5.61 -2.93 -11.85
CA LEU A 226 6.52 -3.05 -10.72
C LEU A 226 6.17 -4.31 -9.93
N THR A 227 7.17 -5.14 -9.67
CA THR A 227 7.05 -6.26 -8.73
C THR A 227 8.13 -6.13 -7.67
N ILE A 228 7.73 -6.01 -6.41
CA ILE A 228 8.61 -6.15 -5.25
C ILE A 228 8.34 -7.55 -4.70
N THR A 229 9.29 -8.48 -4.80
CA THR A 229 9.01 -9.89 -4.42
C THR A 229 8.96 -10.10 -2.91
N GLY A 230 9.68 -9.28 -2.16
CA GLY A 230 9.71 -9.24 -0.70
C GLY A 230 8.99 -8.00 -0.17
N ASP A 231 9.57 -7.39 0.86
CA ASP A 231 8.95 -6.29 1.60
C ASP A 231 9.24 -4.92 0.96
N PHE A 232 8.34 -3.97 1.22
CA PHE A 232 8.51 -2.57 0.88
C PHE A 232 8.48 -1.71 2.14
N ASN A 233 9.67 -1.30 2.59
CA ASN A 233 9.83 -0.55 3.82
C ASN A 233 9.94 0.95 3.53
N ILE A 234 9.08 1.75 4.18
CA ILE A 234 9.02 3.21 4.06
C ILE A 234 9.17 3.80 5.46
N HIS A 235 10.17 4.67 5.66
CA HIS A 235 10.53 5.16 6.98
C HIS A 235 10.49 6.69 7.09
N GLY A 236 10.01 7.19 8.23
CA GLY A 236 10.12 8.58 8.65
C GLY A 236 9.40 9.57 7.75
N ASN A 237 10.01 10.73 7.51
CA ASN A 237 9.44 11.81 6.70
C ASN A 237 9.63 11.55 5.19
N THR A 238 9.13 10.41 4.74
CA THR A 238 9.25 9.97 3.35
C THR A 238 7.95 10.14 2.61
N THR A 239 8.02 10.66 1.38
CA THR A 239 6.93 10.61 0.40
C THR A 239 7.34 9.69 -0.74
N VAL A 240 6.58 8.62 -0.95
CA VAL A 240 6.69 7.72 -2.11
C VAL A 240 5.57 8.03 -3.10
N ASN A 241 5.93 8.27 -4.35
CA ASN A 241 5.01 8.49 -5.46
C ASN A 241 5.04 7.35 -6.46
N MET A 242 3.87 6.82 -6.83
CA MET A 242 3.79 5.75 -7.82
C MET A 242 3.13 6.23 -9.11
N ASN A 243 3.81 6.02 -10.24
CA ASN A 243 3.24 6.11 -11.57
C ASN A 243 3.65 4.87 -12.36
N VAL A 244 3.02 3.75 -12.04
CA VAL A 244 3.27 2.45 -12.68
C VAL A 244 2.05 2.14 -13.53
N TYR A 245 2.24 2.11 -14.86
CA TYR A 245 1.17 1.90 -15.82
C TYR A 245 1.74 1.63 -17.20
N ASP A 246 1.40 0.50 -17.82
CA ASP A 246 1.73 0.23 -19.23
C ASP A 246 0.88 1.10 -20.16
N ASN A 247 1.51 2.00 -20.93
CA ASN A 247 0.80 2.90 -21.83
C ASN A 247 0.36 2.21 -23.15
N ASP A 248 0.66 0.93 -23.34
CA ASP A 248 0.14 0.15 -24.46
C ASP A 248 -1.39 0.02 -24.37
N ALA A 249 -2.11 0.40 -25.44
CA ALA A 249 -3.57 0.36 -25.49
C ALA A 249 -4.16 -1.07 -25.38
N SER A 250 -3.34 -2.10 -25.61
CA SER A 250 -3.71 -3.51 -25.45
C SER A 250 -3.38 -4.08 -24.07
N ALA A 251 -2.70 -3.30 -23.22
CA ALA A 251 -2.37 -3.74 -21.87
C ALA A 251 -3.63 -3.98 -21.03
N VAL A 252 -3.57 -5.02 -20.21
CA VAL A 252 -4.65 -5.39 -19.30
C VAL A 252 -4.28 -4.94 -17.90
N HIS A 253 -5.07 -4.01 -17.37
CA HIS A 253 -4.98 -3.52 -16.00
C HIS A 253 -6.15 -4.09 -15.22
N SER A 254 -5.88 -5.05 -14.34
CA SER A 254 -6.93 -5.73 -13.59
C SER A 254 -6.39 -6.36 -12.31
N GLU A 255 -7.28 -6.92 -11.49
CA GLU A 255 -6.86 -7.68 -10.30
C GLU A 255 -6.01 -8.91 -10.63
N ALA A 256 -6.25 -9.53 -11.81
CA ALA A 256 -5.50 -10.68 -12.29
C ALA A 256 -4.18 -10.29 -12.97
N SER A 257 -4.04 -9.03 -13.38
CA SER A 257 -2.84 -8.45 -14.00
C SER A 257 -2.61 -7.06 -13.40
N PRO A 258 -2.20 -6.99 -12.12
CA PRO A 258 -2.00 -5.73 -11.42
C PRO A 258 -0.76 -4.99 -11.95
N ASP A 259 -0.83 -3.66 -11.94
CA ASP A 259 0.28 -2.78 -12.34
C ASP A 259 1.46 -2.88 -11.36
N MET A 260 1.12 -3.02 -10.07
CA MET A 260 2.07 -3.16 -8.98
C MET A 260 1.76 -4.37 -8.12
N VAL A 261 2.80 -5.14 -7.80
CA VAL A 261 2.75 -6.24 -6.84
C VAL A 261 3.83 -6.04 -5.78
N VAL A 262 3.45 -6.18 -4.51
CA VAL A 262 4.38 -6.41 -3.38
C VAL A 262 4.06 -7.78 -2.81
N GLY A 263 4.96 -8.74 -2.97
CA GLY A 263 4.78 -10.10 -2.48
C GLY A 263 4.77 -10.17 -0.95
N GLY A 264 5.58 -9.32 -0.31
CA GLY A 264 5.62 -9.16 1.13
C GLY A 264 4.73 -8.03 1.64
N VAL A 265 5.10 -7.51 2.80
CA VAL A 265 4.37 -6.46 3.53
C VAL A 265 4.93 -5.09 3.15
N VAL A 266 4.03 -4.12 2.94
CA VAL A 266 4.38 -2.71 2.92
C VAL A 266 4.43 -2.22 4.37
N ARG A 267 5.62 -1.87 4.86
CA ARG A 267 5.81 -1.40 6.24
C ARG A 267 6.08 0.09 6.29
N MET A 268 5.21 0.81 7.00
CA MET A 268 5.30 2.25 7.20
C MET A 268 5.75 2.52 8.63
N THR A 269 6.94 3.07 8.80
CA THR A 269 7.54 3.28 10.13
C THR A 269 7.69 4.77 10.42
N GLN A 270 7.15 5.24 11.55
CA GLN A 270 7.38 6.59 12.06
C GLN A 270 8.85 6.79 12.45
N ASN A 271 9.37 8.01 12.28
CA ASN A 271 10.67 8.39 12.85
C ASN A 271 10.56 8.76 14.34
N GLU A 272 11.68 9.11 14.97
CA GLU A 272 11.74 9.41 16.40
C GLU A 272 10.98 10.69 16.76
N SER A 273 10.85 11.64 15.82
CA SER A 273 10.03 12.84 15.98
C SER A 273 8.51 12.61 15.82
N GLY A 274 8.08 11.38 15.49
CA GLY A 274 6.67 11.02 15.30
C GLY A 274 6.12 11.35 13.92
N THR A 275 6.96 11.77 12.98
CA THR A 275 6.58 11.99 11.59
C THR A 275 6.42 10.65 10.89
N SER A 276 5.29 10.47 10.19
CA SER A 276 4.96 9.22 9.50
C SER A 276 5.13 9.38 7.98
N PRO A 277 5.46 8.29 7.27
CA PRO A 277 5.60 8.34 5.82
C PRO A 277 4.25 8.51 5.11
N THR A 278 4.33 8.95 3.85
CA THR A 278 3.22 9.04 2.90
C THR A 278 3.50 8.18 1.68
N TRP A 279 2.53 7.36 1.29
CA TRP A 279 2.55 6.56 0.07
C TRP A 279 1.40 6.96 -0.85
N ASN A 280 1.75 7.61 -1.96
CA ASN A 280 0.83 7.96 -3.03
C ASN A 280 0.74 6.79 -4.00
N LEU A 281 -0.34 6.00 -3.89
CA LEU A 281 -0.64 4.82 -4.72
C LEU A 281 -0.71 5.13 -6.22
N LEU A 282 -1.13 6.34 -6.56
CA LEU A 282 -1.06 6.89 -7.91
C LEU A 282 -0.69 8.37 -7.80
N TYR A 283 0.28 8.80 -8.60
CA TYR A 283 0.78 10.16 -8.64
C TYR A 283 0.86 10.63 -10.09
N ARG A 284 -0.07 11.51 -10.48
CA ARG A 284 -0.11 12.11 -11.81
C ARG A 284 -0.51 13.58 -11.75
N ALA A 285 0.09 14.38 -12.61
CA ALA A 285 -0.31 15.76 -12.86
C ALA A 285 -1.62 15.84 -13.64
N SER A 286 -2.27 17.00 -13.61
CA SER A 286 -3.44 17.28 -14.46
C SER A 286 -3.02 17.55 -15.90
N THR A 287 -2.11 18.51 -16.07
CA THR A 287 -1.57 18.98 -17.34
C THR A 287 -0.07 19.21 -17.21
N VAL A 288 0.64 19.04 -18.32
CA VAL A 288 2.09 19.22 -18.40
C VAL A 288 2.40 20.60 -18.97
N SER A 289 2.63 21.57 -18.10
CA SER A 289 2.72 23.00 -18.47
C SER A 289 3.97 23.38 -19.26
N TRP A 290 5.03 22.59 -19.18
CA TRP A 290 6.27 22.82 -19.95
C TRP A 290 6.17 22.32 -21.40
N ALA A 291 5.16 21.49 -21.72
CA ALA A 291 4.98 20.93 -23.06
C ALA A 291 4.03 21.77 -23.92
N THR A 292 4.28 21.77 -25.23
CA THR A 292 3.43 22.46 -26.22
C THR A 292 2.00 21.93 -26.17
N GLY A 293 1.02 22.83 -26.20
CA GLY A 293 -0.41 22.48 -26.12
C GLY A 293 -0.91 22.15 -24.71
N ASN A 294 -0.08 22.32 -23.68
CA ASN A 294 -0.37 22.07 -22.26
C ASN A 294 -1.13 20.74 -22.05
N PRO A 295 -0.56 19.62 -22.49
CA PRO A 295 -1.30 18.39 -22.66
C PRO A 295 -1.77 17.82 -21.33
N LYS A 296 -2.99 17.30 -21.30
CA LYS A 296 -3.58 16.58 -20.17
C LYS A 296 -2.98 15.19 -20.07
N VAL A 297 -2.72 14.77 -18.84
CA VAL A 297 -2.29 13.40 -18.54
C VAL A 297 -3.53 12.50 -18.54
N PRO A 298 -3.51 11.35 -19.26
CA PRO A 298 -4.66 10.45 -19.31
C PRO A 298 -4.95 9.82 -17.94
N ALA A 299 -6.25 9.60 -17.68
CA ALA A 299 -6.71 8.81 -16.55
C ALA A 299 -6.25 7.35 -16.68
N THR A 300 -5.93 6.73 -15.54
CA THR A 300 -5.43 5.35 -15.47
C THR A 300 -6.10 4.61 -14.33
N ASN A 301 -6.81 3.54 -14.66
CA ASN A 301 -7.25 2.60 -13.64
C ASN A 301 -6.05 1.78 -13.21
N THR A 302 -5.72 1.83 -11.93
CA THR A 302 -4.50 1.22 -11.38
C THR A 302 -4.84 0.18 -10.34
N TYR A 303 -4.22 -0.99 -10.46
CA TYR A 303 -4.44 -2.14 -9.58
C TYR A 303 -3.14 -2.47 -8.86
N ILE A 304 -3.19 -2.43 -7.53
CA ILE A 304 -2.03 -2.61 -6.65
C ILE A 304 -2.33 -3.77 -5.71
N LYS A 305 -1.53 -4.83 -5.76
CA LYS A 305 -1.67 -6.00 -4.90
C LYS A 305 -0.50 -6.07 -3.93
N ILE A 306 -0.77 -6.18 -2.63
CA ILE A 306 0.26 -6.25 -1.59
C ILE A 306 0.00 -7.41 -0.62
N GLY A 307 1.06 -8.04 -0.09
CA GLY A 307 0.98 -9.10 0.92
C GLY A 307 0.60 -8.61 2.32
N GLY A 308 0.32 -7.31 2.49
CA GLY A 308 -0.15 -6.70 3.72
C GLY A 308 0.32 -5.26 3.86
N LEU A 309 -0.36 -4.50 4.72
CA LEU A 309 0.05 -3.16 5.12
C LEU A 309 0.19 -3.10 6.64
N GLU A 310 1.34 -2.66 7.11
CA GLU A 310 1.69 -2.64 8.53
C GLU A 310 2.30 -1.30 8.95
N GLY A 311 2.05 -0.91 10.20
CA GLY A 311 2.71 0.21 10.86
C GLY A 311 1.89 1.48 10.82
N THR A 312 2.54 2.64 10.73
CA THR A 312 1.89 3.95 10.83
C THR A 312 2.25 4.87 9.68
N GLY A 313 1.25 5.44 9.00
CA GLY A 313 1.49 6.28 7.83
C GLY A 313 0.26 6.93 7.22
N THR A 314 0.43 7.51 6.04
CA THR A 314 -0.66 7.96 5.17
C THR A 314 -0.61 7.23 3.84
N VAL A 315 -1.69 6.54 3.48
CA VAL A 315 -1.88 5.94 2.16
C VAL A 315 -2.91 6.77 1.41
N THR A 316 -2.57 7.21 0.21
CA THR A 316 -3.41 8.15 -0.52
C THR A 316 -3.29 7.97 -2.02
N ASN A 317 -4.25 8.53 -2.75
CA ASN A 317 -4.15 8.75 -4.17
C ASN A 317 -3.81 10.23 -4.39
N ASN A 318 -2.76 10.52 -5.16
CA ASN A 318 -2.36 11.87 -5.56
C ASN A 318 -2.41 12.07 -7.10
N SER A 319 -3.35 11.39 -7.77
CA SER A 319 -3.65 11.60 -9.18
C SER A 319 -4.52 12.83 -9.40
N ARG A 320 -4.09 13.71 -10.30
CA ARG A 320 -4.79 14.97 -10.63
C ARG A 320 -5.33 14.99 -12.06
N THR A 321 -5.49 13.83 -12.69
CA THR A 321 -5.98 13.71 -14.07
C THR A 321 -7.35 14.38 -14.23
N LEU A 322 -7.60 14.98 -15.40
CA LEU A 322 -8.86 15.68 -15.69
C LEU A 322 -10.05 14.73 -15.90
N GLU A 323 -9.77 13.44 -16.07
CA GLU A 323 -10.76 12.38 -16.22
C GLU A 323 -10.77 11.50 -14.96
N ALA A 324 -11.92 10.89 -14.69
CA ALA A 324 -12.10 9.96 -13.57
C ALA A 324 -11.27 8.70 -13.80
N SER A 325 -10.69 8.17 -12.74
CA SER A 325 -10.04 6.85 -12.73
C SER A 325 -10.32 6.12 -11.42
N THR A 326 -9.84 4.89 -11.30
CA THR A 326 -9.94 4.08 -10.08
C THR A 326 -8.56 3.62 -9.65
N VAL A 327 -8.23 3.77 -8.37
CA VAL A 327 -7.09 3.09 -7.75
C VAL A 327 -7.65 1.97 -6.88
N LYS A 328 -7.29 0.72 -7.16
CA LYS A 328 -7.73 -0.44 -6.38
C LYS A 328 -6.55 -1.04 -5.62
N LEU A 329 -6.63 -0.98 -4.30
CA LEU A 329 -5.68 -1.61 -3.39
C LEU A 329 -6.20 -2.99 -2.97
N ILE A 330 -5.40 -4.03 -3.19
CA ILE A 330 -5.76 -5.42 -2.94
C ILE A 330 -4.81 -5.98 -1.89
N PHE A 331 -5.37 -6.33 -0.74
CA PHE A 331 -4.67 -7.02 0.33
C PHE A 331 -4.69 -8.53 0.08
N ALA A 332 -3.51 -9.13 -0.01
CA ALA A 332 -3.29 -10.55 -0.25
C ALA A 332 -2.55 -11.19 0.93
N ASN A 333 -2.98 -10.82 2.14
CA ASN A 333 -2.25 -11.11 3.37
C ASN A 333 -2.02 -12.61 3.58
N GLU A 334 -0.77 -12.98 3.85
CA GLU A 334 -0.41 -14.34 4.30
C GLU A 334 -0.44 -14.47 5.83
N THR A 335 -0.27 -13.34 6.52
CA THR A 335 -0.29 -13.20 7.98
C THR A 335 -1.09 -11.96 8.37
N ASP A 336 -1.53 -11.90 9.63
CA ASP A 336 -2.19 -10.72 10.17
C ASP A 336 -1.30 -9.48 10.01
N CYS A 337 -1.89 -8.39 9.52
CA CYS A 337 -1.25 -7.09 9.37
C CYS A 337 -2.14 -6.00 9.96
N GLU A 338 -1.53 -5.03 10.62
CA GLU A 338 -2.21 -3.96 11.34
C GLU A 338 -1.59 -2.61 10.97
N PHE A 339 -2.44 -1.68 10.53
CA PHE A 339 -2.02 -0.36 10.09
C PHE A 339 -2.81 0.73 10.80
N THR A 340 -2.11 1.79 11.18
CA THR A 340 -2.67 2.99 11.82
C THR A 340 -2.38 4.22 10.97
N GLY A 341 -3.34 5.13 10.85
CA GLY A 341 -3.07 6.46 10.30
C GLY A 341 -4.14 6.96 9.35
N GLY A 342 -3.74 7.39 8.17
CA GLY A 342 -4.63 8.11 7.23
C GLY A 342 -4.84 7.35 5.93
N PHE A 343 -6.11 7.17 5.55
CA PHE A 343 -6.48 6.97 4.16
C PHE A 343 -7.11 8.25 3.63
N THR A 344 -6.56 8.83 2.57
CA THR A 344 -7.17 10.00 1.94
C THR A 344 -7.40 9.74 0.46
N GLY A 345 -8.64 9.91 0.00
CA GLY A 345 -8.92 10.02 -1.42
C GLY A 345 -8.45 11.39 -1.92
N ASN A 346 -7.94 11.48 -3.14
CA ASN A 346 -7.59 12.78 -3.70
C ASN A 346 -8.83 13.66 -3.79
N ARG A 347 -8.67 14.89 -3.31
CA ARG A 347 -9.74 15.74 -2.81
C ARG A 347 -9.77 17.02 -3.62
N SER A 348 -10.44 16.99 -4.77
CA SER A 348 -10.96 18.23 -5.36
C SER A 348 -12.36 18.02 -5.90
N ASP A 349 -13.18 19.06 -5.87
CA ASP A 349 -14.54 19.07 -6.45
C ASP A 349 -14.53 18.84 -7.98
N THR A 350 -13.35 18.88 -8.59
CA THR A 350 -13.11 18.76 -10.04
C THR A 350 -12.56 17.40 -10.47
N ILE A 351 -11.98 16.59 -9.58
CA ILE A 351 -11.25 15.35 -9.91
C ILE A 351 -11.94 14.15 -9.25
N LYS A 352 -12.29 13.15 -10.05
CA LYS A 352 -13.17 12.02 -9.66
C LYS A 352 -12.43 10.69 -9.46
N THR A 353 -11.12 10.71 -9.22
CA THR A 353 -10.40 9.44 -9.01
C THR A 353 -10.78 8.84 -7.67
N VAL A 354 -11.43 7.69 -7.71
CA VAL A 354 -11.89 6.99 -6.50
C VAL A 354 -10.87 5.95 -6.06
N MET A 355 -10.84 5.67 -4.76
CA MET A 355 -10.06 4.57 -4.20
C MET A 355 -11.01 3.43 -3.84
N SER A 356 -10.65 2.22 -4.25
CA SER A 356 -11.32 0.98 -3.90
C SER A 356 -10.37 0.08 -3.11
N VAL A 357 -10.94 -0.79 -2.28
CA VAL A 357 -10.19 -1.75 -1.49
C VAL A 357 -10.76 -3.15 -1.67
N LYS A 358 -9.87 -4.14 -1.75
CA LYS A 358 -10.23 -5.56 -1.77
C LYS A 358 -9.39 -6.34 -0.77
N MET A 359 -10.02 -7.23 -0.03
CA MET A 359 -9.35 -8.27 0.75
C MET A 359 -9.47 -9.62 0.04
N ALA A 360 -8.32 -10.20 -0.29
CA ALA A 360 -8.16 -11.46 -0.99
C ALA A 360 -6.92 -12.20 -0.43
N GLY A 361 -6.80 -12.19 0.90
CA GLY A 361 -5.70 -12.85 1.62
C GLY A 361 -6.00 -14.31 1.90
N ARG A 362 -5.04 -14.99 2.53
CA ARG A 362 -5.21 -16.34 3.06
C ARG A 362 -6.37 -16.37 4.07
N ASP A 363 -7.14 -17.46 4.09
CA ASP A 363 -8.22 -17.64 5.06
C ASP A 363 -7.74 -17.44 6.51
N GLY A 364 -8.44 -16.56 7.22
CA GLY A 364 -8.14 -16.17 8.60
C GLY A 364 -7.04 -15.11 8.78
N ALA A 365 -6.26 -14.79 7.74
CA ALA A 365 -5.31 -13.70 7.78
C ALA A 365 -6.07 -12.36 7.76
N LYS A 366 -5.67 -11.44 8.64
CA LYS A 366 -6.35 -10.16 8.83
C LYS A 366 -5.59 -9.00 8.20
N GLN A 367 -6.34 -8.03 7.68
CA GLN A 367 -5.90 -6.65 7.54
C GLN A 367 -6.75 -5.80 8.48
N ILE A 368 -6.12 -5.21 9.49
CA ILE A 368 -6.75 -4.30 10.45
C ILE A 368 -6.29 -2.88 10.15
N ILE A 369 -7.25 -1.95 10.06
CA ILE A 369 -7.00 -0.54 9.71
C ILE A 369 -7.60 0.37 10.79
N HIS A 370 -6.71 0.94 11.59
CA HIS A 370 -6.96 1.98 12.59
C HIS A 370 -6.88 3.36 11.92
N ALA A 371 -7.84 3.62 11.04
CA ALA A 371 -7.95 4.86 10.28
C ALA A 371 -9.41 5.09 9.87
N ASP A 372 -9.84 6.35 9.86
CA ASP A 372 -11.12 6.73 9.23
C ASP A 372 -10.97 6.62 7.70
N ALA A 373 -11.32 5.44 7.18
CA ALA A 373 -11.11 5.07 5.78
C ALA A 373 -11.91 5.97 4.81
N LYS A 374 -11.36 6.16 3.60
CA LYS A 374 -11.95 7.04 2.56
C LYS A 374 -12.10 6.37 1.19
N PHE A 375 -12.35 5.06 1.18
CA PHE A 375 -12.58 4.27 -0.04
C PHE A 375 -13.97 4.53 -0.64
N THR A 376 -14.09 5.53 -1.50
CA THR A 376 -15.36 5.92 -2.15
C THR A 376 -15.72 5.11 -3.39
N GLY A 377 -14.82 4.24 -3.88
CA GLY A 377 -15.06 3.36 -5.02
C GLY A 377 -15.86 2.12 -4.63
N THR A 378 -15.17 1.02 -4.33
CA THR A 378 -15.76 -0.22 -3.80
C THR A 378 -15.02 -0.74 -2.58
N VAL A 379 -15.72 -1.52 -1.76
CA VAL A 379 -15.14 -2.33 -0.68
C VAL A 379 -15.48 -3.78 -0.99
N GLU A 380 -14.47 -4.64 -1.15
CA GLU A 380 -14.67 -6.02 -1.56
C GLU A 380 -13.97 -6.99 -0.61
N VAL A 381 -14.64 -8.09 -0.28
CA VAL A 381 -14.07 -9.17 0.53
C VAL A 381 -14.32 -10.50 -0.18
N GLU A 382 -13.24 -11.16 -0.58
CA GLU A 382 -13.25 -12.47 -1.24
C GLU A 382 -12.74 -13.58 -0.32
N SER A 383 -11.67 -13.31 0.44
CA SER A 383 -11.05 -14.25 1.37
C SER A 383 -10.26 -13.50 2.45
N GLY A 384 -9.86 -14.18 3.53
CA GLY A 384 -9.24 -13.53 4.69
C GLY A 384 -10.22 -12.59 5.43
N THR A 385 -9.70 -11.66 6.23
CA THR A 385 -10.51 -10.77 7.07
C THR A 385 -10.10 -9.30 6.91
N LEU A 386 -11.06 -8.41 6.66
CA LEU A 386 -10.85 -6.97 6.58
C LEU A 386 -11.59 -6.27 7.71
N ILE A 387 -10.86 -5.58 8.58
CA ILE A 387 -11.42 -4.82 9.70
C ILE A 387 -10.99 -3.35 9.55
N MET A 388 -11.95 -2.43 9.52
CA MET A 388 -11.67 -1.01 9.28
C MET A 388 -12.64 -0.11 10.05
N ASN A 389 -12.26 1.16 10.23
CA ASN A 389 -13.15 2.21 10.72
C ASN A 389 -13.60 3.14 9.58
N SER A 390 -14.80 3.70 9.67
CA SER A 390 -15.16 4.90 8.91
C SER A 390 -16.26 5.72 9.59
N THR A 391 -16.16 7.03 9.47
CA THR A 391 -17.18 7.99 9.93
C THR A 391 -18.11 8.46 8.81
N THR A 392 -17.76 8.14 7.57
CA THR A 392 -18.50 8.47 6.35
C THR A 392 -18.69 7.22 5.51
N ALA A 393 -19.80 7.13 4.78
CA ALA A 393 -20.07 5.99 3.91
C ALA A 393 -18.93 5.77 2.90
N LEU A 394 -18.35 4.57 2.96
CA LEU A 394 -17.51 4.02 1.92
C LEU A 394 -18.36 3.60 0.72
N GLY A 395 -17.71 3.18 -0.38
CA GLY A 395 -18.38 2.58 -1.52
C GLY A 395 -19.16 1.31 -1.18
N LYS A 396 -19.85 0.74 -2.18
CA LYS A 396 -20.63 -0.51 -2.01
C LYS A 396 -19.72 -1.62 -1.48
N LEU A 397 -20.16 -2.26 -0.39
CA LEU A 397 -19.58 -3.50 0.12
C LEU A 397 -20.07 -4.68 -0.72
N THR A 398 -19.16 -5.47 -1.26
CA THR A 398 -19.48 -6.75 -1.91
C THR A 398 -18.68 -7.87 -1.26
N MET A 399 -19.38 -8.86 -0.72
CA MET A 399 -18.77 -10.00 -0.04
C MET A 399 -19.05 -11.26 -0.83
N THR A 400 -18.00 -11.98 -1.19
CA THR A 400 -18.07 -13.29 -1.86
C THR A 400 -17.48 -14.41 -1.00
N GLY A 401 -16.79 -14.05 0.08
CA GLY A 401 -16.20 -14.92 1.09
C GLY A 401 -15.51 -14.08 2.16
N GLY A 402 -14.60 -14.69 2.92
CA GLY A 402 -13.83 -14.01 3.98
C GLY A 402 -14.69 -13.45 5.11
N ALA A 403 -14.14 -12.47 5.84
CA ALA A 403 -14.85 -11.76 6.91
C ALA A 403 -14.67 -10.23 6.82
N PHE A 404 -15.69 -9.48 7.20
CA PHE A 404 -15.68 -8.00 7.22
C PHE A 404 -16.15 -7.46 8.57
N GLY A 405 -15.45 -6.48 9.12
CA GLY A 405 -15.79 -5.92 10.43
C GLY A 405 -15.50 -4.43 10.58
N GLY A 406 -16.26 -3.79 11.46
CA GLY A 406 -15.97 -2.45 11.96
C GLY A 406 -14.98 -2.47 13.14
N ILE A 407 -14.35 -1.33 13.40
CA ILE A 407 -13.56 -1.08 14.62
C ILE A 407 -13.69 0.39 15.02
N GLU A 408 -13.37 0.75 16.26
CA GLU A 408 -13.28 2.15 16.72
C GLU A 408 -14.58 2.96 16.53
N GLY A 409 -15.72 2.35 16.84
CA GLY A 409 -17.05 2.94 16.65
C GLY A 409 -17.79 2.43 15.40
N GLY A 410 -17.20 1.48 14.67
CA GLY A 410 -17.84 0.78 13.57
C GLY A 410 -17.42 1.26 12.18
N ILE A 411 -18.25 0.92 11.20
CA ILE A 411 -17.97 1.15 9.77
C ILE A 411 -19.25 1.53 9.04
N ILE A 412 -19.17 2.46 8.10
CA ILE A 412 -20.29 2.89 7.26
C ILE A 412 -20.00 2.59 5.79
N VAL A 413 -20.94 1.93 5.10
CA VAL A 413 -20.88 1.64 3.66
C VAL A 413 -22.15 2.13 2.96
N SER A 414 -22.06 2.51 1.68
CA SER A 414 -23.20 3.09 0.94
C SER A 414 -24.32 2.09 0.67
N SER A 415 -23.97 0.82 0.49
CA SER A 415 -24.85 -0.33 0.29
C SER A 415 -24.04 -1.60 0.48
N ALA A 416 -24.69 -2.75 0.66
CA ALA A 416 -24.01 -4.02 0.81
C ALA A 416 -24.70 -5.13 0.01
N GLU A 417 -23.91 -5.99 -0.61
CA GLU A 417 -24.37 -7.22 -1.25
C GLU A 417 -23.54 -8.38 -0.73
N TRP A 418 -24.22 -9.31 -0.05
CA TRP A 418 -23.62 -10.52 0.49
C TRP A 418 -23.90 -11.71 -0.42
N ARG A 419 -22.85 -12.40 -0.83
CA ARG A 419 -22.88 -13.67 -1.59
C ARG A 419 -22.22 -14.81 -0.83
N GLY A 420 -21.41 -14.50 0.19
CA GLY A 420 -20.70 -15.44 1.04
C GLY A 420 -19.81 -14.70 2.04
N GLY A 421 -19.36 -15.41 3.08
CA GLY A 421 -18.49 -14.87 4.13
C GLY A 421 -19.22 -14.46 5.41
N ASP A 422 -18.48 -13.83 6.32
CA ASP A 422 -18.91 -13.55 7.70
C ASP A 422 -18.78 -12.05 8.04
N PHE A 423 -19.63 -11.54 8.91
CA PHE A 423 -19.37 -10.27 9.61
C PHE A 423 -18.66 -10.56 10.93
N ILE A 424 -17.58 -9.83 11.23
CA ILE A 424 -16.81 -10.00 12.46
C ILE A 424 -16.97 -8.80 13.40
N PHE A 425 -17.30 -9.08 14.65
CA PHE A 425 -17.35 -8.13 15.76
C PHE A 425 -16.12 -8.34 16.65
N TYR A 426 -15.06 -7.63 16.29
CA TYR A 426 -13.71 -7.88 16.80
C TYR A 426 -13.47 -7.40 18.24
N SER A 427 -14.15 -6.33 18.66
CA SER A 427 -13.90 -5.68 19.95
C SER A 427 -14.79 -6.23 21.06
N ALA A 428 -14.23 -7.11 21.90
CA ALA A 428 -14.91 -7.60 23.11
C ALA A 428 -15.23 -6.46 24.10
N ASP A 429 -14.38 -5.44 24.18
CA ASP A 429 -14.60 -4.28 25.05
C ASP A 429 -15.82 -3.45 24.59
N ALA A 430 -15.98 -3.27 23.27
CA ALA A 430 -17.14 -2.58 22.69
C ALA A 430 -18.44 -3.35 22.97
N MET A 431 -18.41 -4.69 22.80
CA MET A 431 -19.56 -5.55 23.09
C MET A 431 -19.93 -5.56 24.57
N ASN A 432 -18.95 -5.69 25.47
CA ASN A 432 -19.19 -5.61 26.93
C ASN A 432 -19.75 -4.25 27.37
N GLY A 433 -19.41 -3.18 26.65
CA GLY A 433 -19.97 -1.85 26.89
C GLY A 433 -21.43 -1.69 26.44
N GLY A 434 -22.00 -2.66 25.70
CA GLY A 434 -23.33 -2.57 25.09
C GLY A 434 -23.36 -1.81 23.76
N TRP A 435 -22.20 -1.40 23.24
CA TRP A 435 -22.05 -0.57 22.03
C TRP A 435 -21.03 -1.21 21.09
N PRO A 436 -21.36 -2.31 20.40
CA PRO A 436 -20.45 -2.97 19.47
C PRO A 436 -20.04 -2.03 18.33
N ASP A 437 -18.92 -2.34 17.68
CA ASP A 437 -18.44 -1.67 16.47
C ASP A 437 -19.37 -1.99 15.28
N MET A 438 -20.51 -1.30 15.22
CA MET A 438 -21.63 -1.59 14.33
C MET A 438 -21.26 -1.47 12.84
N VAL A 439 -21.84 -2.34 12.02
CA VAL A 439 -21.82 -2.19 10.56
C VAL A 439 -23.06 -1.43 10.11
N LYS A 440 -22.86 -0.21 9.62
CA LYS A 440 -23.94 0.64 9.11
C LYS A 440 -23.95 0.65 7.59
N ILE A 441 -25.12 0.39 7.03
CA ILE A 441 -25.36 0.35 5.58
C ILE A 441 -26.35 1.47 5.25
N GLU A 442 -25.89 2.52 4.59
CA GLU A 442 -26.74 3.68 4.27
C GLU A 442 -27.75 3.42 3.15
N GLY A 443 -27.69 2.26 2.49
CA GLY A 443 -28.61 1.88 1.43
C GLY A 443 -29.22 0.50 1.69
N THR A 444 -29.45 -0.24 0.60
CA THR A 444 -29.93 -1.61 0.68
C THR A 444 -28.82 -2.56 1.14
N PHE A 445 -29.15 -3.43 2.09
CA PHE A 445 -28.42 -4.65 2.36
C PHE A 445 -29.12 -5.80 1.63
N ALA A 446 -28.44 -6.40 0.65
CA ALA A 446 -28.97 -7.50 -0.15
C ALA A 446 -28.28 -8.82 0.18
N LYS A 447 -29.07 -9.85 0.50
CA LYS A 447 -28.64 -11.25 0.60
C LYS A 447 -28.84 -11.92 -0.75
N ALA A 448 -27.78 -11.98 -1.53
CA ALA A 448 -27.77 -12.55 -2.89
C ALA A 448 -27.15 -13.96 -2.96
N GLY A 449 -26.51 -14.42 -1.88
CA GLY A 449 -25.96 -15.76 -1.73
C GLY A 449 -26.92 -16.75 -1.09
N GLU A 450 -26.64 -18.04 -1.26
CA GLU A 450 -27.33 -19.12 -0.56
C GLU A 450 -26.72 -19.36 0.83
N GLY A 451 -27.53 -19.89 1.75
CA GLY A 451 -27.08 -20.23 3.10
C GLY A 451 -27.23 -19.09 4.10
N LYS A 452 -26.57 -19.25 5.25
CA LYS A 452 -26.61 -18.33 6.38
C LYS A 452 -25.34 -17.47 6.45
N ILE A 453 -25.49 -16.21 6.82
CA ILE A 453 -24.42 -15.25 7.08
C ILE A 453 -23.84 -15.54 8.46
N GLY A 454 -22.52 -15.72 8.56
CA GLY A 454 -21.87 -15.89 9.86
C GLY A 454 -21.71 -14.55 10.58
N ILE A 455 -22.04 -14.52 11.87
CA ILE A 455 -21.68 -13.45 12.79
C ILE A 455 -20.56 -13.99 13.69
N ASP A 456 -19.33 -13.60 13.41
CA ASP A 456 -18.14 -13.98 14.16
C ASP A 456 -17.94 -13.04 15.35
N PHE A 457 -18.10 -13.58 16.55
CA PHE A 457 -17.93 -12.85 17.81
C PHE A 457 -16.49 -12.86 18.35
N ALA A 458 -15.52 -13.35 17.57
CA ALA A 458 -14.09 -13.30 17.88
C ALA A 458 -13.70 -13.86 19.27
N GLY A 459 -14.43 -14.86 19.77
CA GLY A 459 -14.21 -15.47 21.08
C GLY A 459 -14.90 -14.76 22.26
N PHE A 460 -15.82 -13.82 21.99
CA PHE A 460 -16.56 -13.09 23.02
C PHE A 460 -17.33 -14.00 23.97
N ASP A 461 -17.28 -13.70 25.27
CA ASP A 461 -18.09 -14.34 26.30
C ASP A 461 -19.27 -13.42 26.65
N PRO A 462 -20.52 -13.82 26.36
CA PRO A 462 -21.69 -12.98 26.55
C PRO A 462 -22.22 -12.97 27.98
N SER A 463 -21.49 -13.51 28.98
CA SER A 463 -21.96 -13.59 30.37
C SER A 463 -22.47 -12.24 30.90
N VAL A 464 -21.76 -11.14 30.64
CA VAL A 464 -22.19 -9.78 31.04
C VAL A 464 -23.50 -9.40 30.36
N CYS A 465 -23.63 -9.66 29.05
CA CYS A 465 -24.85 -9.37 28.31
C CYS A 465 -26.04 -10.20 28.81
N ILE A 466 -25.82 -11.46 29.20
CA ILE A 466 -26.86 -12.34 29.75
C ILE A 466 -27.32 -11.83 31.13
N GLU A 467 -26.38 -11.49 32.01
CA GLU A 467 -26.67 -11.00 33.37
C GLU A 467 -27.46 -9.69 33.33
N ASP A 468 -27.10 -8.78 32.43
CA ASP A 468 -27.71 -7.47 32.30
C ASP A 468 -28.91 -7.45 31.33
N GLY A 469 -29.22 -8.57 30.67
CA GLY A 469 -30.28 -8.68 29.67
C GLY A 469 -30.07 -7.76 28.46
N MET A 470 -28.81 -7.54 28.07
CA MET A 470 -28.45 -6.65 26.97
C MET A 470 -28.85 -7.25 25.63
N VAL A 471 -29.40 -6.39 24.77
CA VAL A 471 -29.61 -6.65 23.35
C VAL A 471 -28.66 -5.75 22.58
N LEU A 472 -27.80 -6.35 21.76
CA LEU A 472 -26.80 -5.60 20.99
C LEU A 472 -27.28 -5.37 19.56
N GLU A 473 -27.09 -4.16 19.05
CA GLU A 473 -27.35 -3.82 17.65
C GLU A 473 -26.08 -4.06 16.81
N LEU A 474 -26.15 -4.96 15.83
CA LEU A 474 -24.97 -5.43 15.10
C LEU A 474 -24.82 -4.76 13.73
N ILE A 475 -25.90 -4.80 12.95
CA ILE A 475 -25.94 -4.33 11.57
C ILE A 475 -27.21 -3.52 11.37
N THR A 476 -27.12 -2.33 10.76
CA THR A 476 -28.30 -1.54 10.41
C THR A 476 -28.27 -1.15 8.94
N ALA A 477 -29.43 -1.19 8.28
CA ALA A 477 -29.58 -0.85 6.87
C ALA A 477 -30.79 0.08 6.63
N GLN A 478 -30.79 0.81 5.51
CA GLN A 478 -31.99 1.56 5.10
C GLN A 478 -33.08 0.64 4.53
N ALA A 479 -32.69 -0.44 3.87
CA ALA A 479 -33.60 -1.43 3.32
C ALA A 479 -32.93 -2.82 3.34
N LEU A 480 -33.75 -3.86 3.44
CA LEU A 480 -33.34 -5.26 3.39
C LEU A 480 -33.90 -5.92 2.13
N GLU A 481 -33.11 -6.74 1.47
CA GLU A 481 -33.52 -7.52 0.30
C GLU A 481 -33.01 -8.96 0.41
N GLY A 482 -33.89 -9.95 0.19
CA GLY A 482 -33.51 -11.37 0.21
C GLY A 482 -33.38 -12.01 1.59
N PHE A 483 -33.85 -11.34 2.64
CA PHE A 483 -33.90 -11.85 4.02
C PHE A 483 -35.28 -12.41 4.37
N SER A 484 -35.29 -13.38 5.29
CA SER A 484 -36.46 -13.90 6.00
C SER A 484 -36.93 -12.92 7.07
N ASP A 485 -38.21 -13.05 7.45
CA ASP A 485 -38.77 -12.35 8.60
C ASP A 485 -38.16 -12.84 9.92
N ASP A 486 -37.71 -14.11 9.95
CA ASP A 486 -36.97 -14.69 11.07
C ASP A 486 -35.47 -14.59 10.82
N ALA A 487 -34.79 -13.70 11.55
CA ALA A 487 -33.35 -13.46 11.37
C ALA A 487 -32.51 -14.72 11.66
N ASP A 488 -32.95 -15.62 12.54
CA ASP A 488 -32.24 -16.87 12.80
C ASP A 488 -32.23 -17.81 11.59
N GLU A 489 -33.11 -17.64 10.59
CA GLU A 489 -33.04 -18.39 9.34
C GLU A 489 -31.89 -17.92 8.43
N ASP A 490 -31.44 -16.68 8.59
CA ASP A 490 -30.42 -16.05 7.76
C ASP A 490 -29.06 -15.90 8.44
N PHE A 491 -29.00 -15.87 9.77
CA PHE A 491 -27.77 -15.64 10.52
C PHE A 491 -27.39 -16.83 11.39
N LEU A 492 -26.10 -16.98 11.64
CA LEU A 492 -25.58 -17.96 12.59
C LEU A 492 -24.39 -17.40 13.37
N ALA A 493 -24.34 -17.68 14.67
CA ALA A 493 -23.24 -17.25 15.51
C ALA A 493 -22.01 -18.14 15.32
N LYS A 494 -20.84 -17.51 15.23
CA LYS A 494 -19.52 -18.14 15.14
C LYS A 494 -18.62 -17.60 16.24
N ASN A 495 -17.73 -18.46 16.72
CA ASN A 495 -16.72 -18.13 17.74
C ASN A 495 -17.30 -17.38 18.96
N LEU A 496 -18.51 -17.71 19.39
CA LEU A 496 -19.07 -17.24 20.65
C LEU A 496 -18.62 -18.20 21.76
N ALA A 497 -18.13 -17.67 22.88
CA ALA A 497 -17.77 -18.46 24.05
C ALA A 497 -18.97 -18.60 24.99
N ASN A 498 -19.14 -19.77 25.62
CA ASN A 498 -20.01 -20.00 26.79
C ASN A 498 -21.50 -19.57 26.68
N GLY A 499 -22.03 -19.37 25.47
CA GLY A 499 -23.42 -18.97 25.28
C GLY A 499 -23.99 -19.37 23.93
N PHE A 500 -25.28 -19.12 23.76
CA PHE A 500 -25.98 -19.11 22.49
C PHE A 500 -26.38 -17.67 22.16
N ALA A 501 -26.54 -17.40 20.86
CA ALA A 501 -26.98 -16.13 20.35
C ALA A 501 -28.28 -16.35 19.57
N ASP A 502 -29.25 -15.49 19.84
CA ASP A 502 -30.57 -15.48 19.22
C ASP A 502 -30.69 -14.15 18.45
N PHE A 503 -30.88 -14.23 17.14
CA PHE A 503 -30.91 -13.06 16.25
C PHE A 503 -32.35 -12.61 15.96
N GLU A 504 -32.57 -11.30 16.00
CA GLU A 504 -33.88 -10.71 15.71
C GLU A 504 -33.76 -9.44 14.88
N TRP A 505 -34.77 -9.18 14.04
CA TRP A 505 -34.93 -7.90 13.34
C TRP A 505 -35.70 -6.89 14.19
N ALA A 506 -35.04 -5.79 14.56
CA ALA A 506 -35.67 -4.59 15.09
C ALA A 506 -35.84 -3.56 13.97
N GLY A 507 -36.89 -3.72 13.15
CA GLY A 507 -37.01 -2.97 11.89
C GLY A 507 -35.94 -3.44 10.89
N ASN A 508 -35.08 -2.52 10.42
CA ASN A 508 -33.97 -2.86 9.52
C ASN A 508 -32.62 -3.00 10.25
N THR A 509 -32.66 -3.19 11.57
CA THR A 509 -31.47 -3.42 12.40
C THR A 509 -31.46 -4.86 12.90
N LEU A 510 -30.37 -5.56 12.60
CA LEU A 510 -30.07 -6.88 13.15
C LEU A 510 -29.63 -6.71 14.60
N THR A 511 -30.33 -7.39 15.49
CA THR A 511 -30.02 -7.42 16.91
C THR A 511 -29.66 -8.83 17.36
N VAL A 512 -28.90 -8.93 18.45
CA VAL A 512 -28.60 -10.21 19.10
C VAL A 512 -28.87 -10.13 20.59
N SER A 513 -29.51 -11.16 21.11
CA SER A 513 -29.57 -11.46 22.54
C SER A 513 -28.84 -12.77 22.80
N PHE A 514 -28.47 -13.00 24.06
CA PHE A 514 -27.68 -14.17 24.43
C PHE A 514 -28.35 -14.99 25.52
N SER A 515 -28.11 -16.29 25.49
CA SER A 515 -28.53 -17.22 26.54
C SER A 515 -27.38 -18.11 27.01
N ALA A 516 -27.40 -18.46 28.29
CA ALA A 516 -26.33 -19.25 28.90
C ALA A 516 -26.34 -20.71 28.42
N VAL A 517 -25.17 -21.31 28.28
CA VAL A 517 -25.06 -22.77 28.17
C VAL A 517 -25.53 -23.38 29.50
N PRO A 518 -26.50 -24.31 29.51
CA PRO A 518 -26.98 -24.91 30.76
C PRO A 518 -25.84 -25.56 31.54
N GLU A 519 -25.64 -25.14 32.79
CA GLU A 519 -24.60 -25.72 33.63
C GLU A 519 -24.78 -27.24 33.79
N PRO A 520 -23.70 -28.03 33.94
CA PRO A 520 -23.79 -29.47 34.18
C PRO A 520 -24.70 -29.84 35.36
N ALA A 521 -24.75 -29.00 36.40
CA ALA A 521 -25.61 -29.19 37.55
C ALA A 521 -27.10 -28.99 37.23
N ALA A 522 -27.45 -28.04 36.36
CA ALA A 522 -28.83 -27.82 35.90
C ALA A 522 -29.31 -29.02 35.07
N ILE A 523 -28.46 -29.55 34.19
CA ILE A 523 -28.74 -30.77 33.42
C ILE A 523 -28.89 -31.98 34.36
N ALA A 524 -27.99 -32.13 35.34
CA ALA A 524 -28.06 -33.21 36.32
C ALA A 524 -29.32 -33.13 37.19
N ALA A 525 -29.79 -31.92 37.54
CA ALA A 525 -31.03 -31.73 38.29
C ALA A 525 -32.28 -32.12 37.48
N ILE A 526 -32.32 -31.78 36.18
CA ILE A 526 -33.39 -32.18 35.27
C ILE A 526 -33.44 -33.71 35.13
N ILE A 527 -32.27 -34.34 34.88
CA ILE A 527 -32.17 -35.80 34.79
C ILE A 527 -32.53 -36.46 36.12
N GLY A 528 -32.07 -35.90 37.25
CA GLY A 528 -32.40 -36.35 38.59
C GLY A 528 -33.89 -36.28 38.89
N ALA A 529 -34.56 -35.19 38.51
CA ALA A 529 -36.00 -35.02 38.67
C ALA A 529 -36.79 -36.00 37.78
N ALA A 530 -36.36 -36.22 36.54
CA ALA A 530 -36.96 -37.21 35.64
C ALA A 530 -36.81 -38.65 36.18
N ALA A 531 -35.63 -38.99 36.71
CA ALA A 531 -35.39 -40.28 37.37
C ALA A 531 -36.30 -40.47 38.59
N LEU A 532 -36.50 -39.42 39.40
CA LEU A 532 -37.40 -39.45 40.56
C LEU A 532 -38.87 -39.65 40.13
N ALA A 533 -39.30 -38.97 39.06
CA ALA A 533 -40.65 -39.09 38.51
C ALA A 533 -40.90 -40.51 37.94
N ILE A 534 -39.93 -41.08 37.21
CA ILE A 534 -40.01 -42.46 36.70
C ILE A 534 -40.05 -43.47 37.86
N ALA A 535 -39.24 -43.26 38.91
CA ALA A 535 -39.25 -44.10 40.10
C ALA A 535 -40.60 -44.02 40.85
N ALA A 536 -41.21 -42.84 40.92
CA ALA A 536 -42.54 -42.64 41.51
C ALA A 536 -43.65 -43.32 40.68
N ILE A 537 -43.57 -43.27 39.35
CA ILE A 537 -44.51 -43.96 38.44
C ILE A 537 -44.38 -45.48 38.59
N ARG A 538 -43.15 -46.01 38.73
CA ARG A 538 -42.91 -47.45 38.96
C ARG A 538 -43.42 -47.95 40.32
N ARG A 539 -43.54 -47.09 41.34
CA ARG A 539 -44.12 -47.45 42.64
C ARG A 539 -45.66 -47.44 42.67
N LYS A 540 -46.31 -46.88 41.64
CA LYS A 540 -47.78 -46.81 41.52
C LYS A 540 -48.37 -47.85 40.55
N LYS A 541 -47.54 -48.66 39.90
CA LYS A 541 -47.93 -49.94 39.31
C LYS A 541 -47.53 -51.05 40.26
#